data_AF-A0A2V2NE86-F1
#
_entry.id   AF-A0A2V2NE86-F1
#
_cell.length_a   1.000
_cell.length_b   1.000
_cell.length_c   1.000
_cell.angle_alpha   90.00
_cell.angle_beta   90.00
_cell.angle_gamma   90.00
#
_symmetry.space_group_name_H-M   'P 1'
#
loop_
_entity.id
_entity.type
_entity.pdbx_description
1 polymer ?
#
loop_
_entity_poly.entity_id
_entity_poly.type
_entity_poly.pdbx_seq_one_letter_code
_entity_poly.pdbx_strand_id
1 'polypeptide(L)'
;MKTELSDEVLFAACSLTIQPHSVISRRMIEDEIQKRPYLYPYLSSATSLSRRRVIGSVMNCHFSAWGSSLKNPCLITAWTIRFEYPAVFREIEHVSC
;
A
#
# COMPACT_ATOMS: atom_id res chain seq x y z
N MET A 1 12.87 -12.37 5.49
CA MET A 1 11.95 -11.97 6.58
C MET A 1 11.56 -10.49 6.61
N LYS A 2 12.42 -9.51 6.26
CA LYS A 2 11.96 -8.10 6.09
C LYS A 2 11.42 -7.79 4.68
N THR A 3 11.78 -8.61 3.70
CA THR A 3 11.45 -8.42 2.28
C THR A 3 10.00 -8.73 2.00
N GLU A 4 9.49 -9.85 2.53
CA GLU A 4 8.14 -10.35 2.26
C GLU A 4 7.04 -9.41 2.76
N LEU A 5 7.22 -8.86 3.97
CA LEU A 5 6.32 -7.83 4.51
C LEU A 5 6.35 -6.53 3.71
N SER A 6 7.51 -6.16 3.16
CA SER A 6 7.65 -4.95 2.36
C SER A 6 7.00 -5.14 0.99
N ASP A 7 7.20 -6.30 0.38
CA ASP A 7 6.60 -6.68 -0.91
C ASP A 7 5.07 -6.70 -0.84
N GLU A 8 4.49 -7.26 0.23
CA GLU A 8 3.04 -7.25 0.43
C GLU A 8 2.47 -5.83 0.59
N VAL A 9 3.16 -4.93 1.30
CA VAL A 9 2.72 -3.54 1.44
C VAL A 9 2.76 -2.83 0.09
N LEU A 10 3.84 -3.00 -0.66
CA LEU A 10 3.97 -2.40 -1.99
C LEU A 10 2.91 -2.97 -2.94
N PHE A 11 2.68 -4.28 -2.92
CA PHE A 11 1.65 -4.91 -3.72
C PHE A 11 0.25 -4.36 -3.40
N ALA A 12 -0.11 -4.23 -2.11
CA ALA A 12 -1.38 -3.63 -1.70
C ALA A 12 -1.51 -2.16 -2.13
N ALA A 13 -0.43 -1.39 -2.01
CA ALA A 13 -0.43 0.00 -2.43
C ALA A 13 -0.59 0.15 -3.95
N CYS A 14 0.07 -0.73 -4.72
CA CYS A 14 -0.04 -0.80 -6.17
C CYS A 14 -1.45 -1.20 -6.63
N SER A 15 -2.05 -2.23 -6.00
CA SER A 15 -3.38 -2.73 -6.38
C SER A 15 -4.49 -1.70 -6.16
N LEU A 16 -4.29 -0.79 -5.20
CA LEU A 16 -5.19 0.33 -4.92
C LEU A 16 -4.97 1.55 -5.84
N THR A 17 -3.90 1.55 -6.64
CA THR A 17 -3.55 2.70 -7.50
C THR A 17 -4.32 2.65 -8.81
N ILE A 18 -5.25 3.59 -8.99
CA ILE A 18 -6.10 3.65 -10.19
C ILE A 18 -5.41 4.45 -11.31
N GLN A 19 -4.69 5.50 -10.94
CA GLN A 19 -4.01 6.43 -11.84
C GLN A 19 -2.65 6.87 -11.27
N PRO A 20 -1.70 7.31 -12.11
CA PRO A 20 -0.51 8.01 -11.64
C PRO A 20 -0.91 9.18 -10.72
N HIS A 21 -0.15 9.39 -9.65
CA HIS A 21 -0.42 10.39 -8.61
C HIS A 21 -1.64 10.11 -7.71
N SER A 22 -2.16 8.87 -7.69
CA SER A 22 -3.18 8.49 -6.71
C SER A 22 -2.67 8.69 -5.29
N VAL A 23 -3.57 9.13 -4.40
CA VAL A 23 -3.30 9.27 -2.97
C VAL A 23 -3.83 8.03 -2.27
N ILE A 24 -2.93 7.26 -1.67
CA ILE A 24 -3.27 6.06 -0.92
C ILE A 24 -3.04 6.32 0.56
N SER A 25 -4.07 6.08 1.37
CA SER A 25 -3.97 6.17 2.82
C SER A 25 -3.60 4.81 3.44
N ARG A 26 -2.99 4.85 4.63
CA ARG A 26 -2.71 3.65 5.44
C ARG A 26 -3.99 2.86 5.70
N ARG A 27 -5.11 3.55 5.91
CA ARG A 27 -6.41 2.91 6.12
C ARG A 27 -6.84 2.10 4.90
N MET A 28 -6.69 2.65 3.69
CA MET A 28 -7.03 1.90 2.47
C MET A 28 -6.20 0.62 2.33
N ILE A 29 -4.91 0.69 2.65
CA ILE A 29 -4.03 -0.49 2.65
C ILE A 29 -4.48 -1.51 3.70
N GLU A 30 -4.80 -1.06 4.92
CA GLU A 30 -5.33 -1.95 5.97
C GLU A 30 -6.64 -2.62 5.55
N ASP A 31 -7.56 -1.85 4.96
CA ASP A 31 -8.86 -2.33 4.50
C ASP A 31 -8.69 -3.36 3.37
N GLU A 32 -7.78 -3.15 2.41
CA GLU A 32 -7.47 -4.12 1.35
C GLU A 32 -6.90 -5.43 1.90
N ILE A 33 -5.98 -5.34 2.88
CA ILE A 33 -5.39 -6.53 3.54
C ILE A 33 -6.47 -7.32 4.28
N GLN A 34 -7.41 -6.63 4.94
CA GLN A 34 -8.52 -7.28 5.63
C GLN A 34 -9.54 -7.90 4.66
N LYS A 35 -9.76 -7.26 3.51
CA LYS A 35 -10.69 -7.73 2.48
C LYS A 35 -10.19 -8.99 1.78
N ARG A 36 -8.87 -9.12 1.58
CA ARG A 36 -8.26 -10.22 0.83
C ARG A 36 -7.05 -10.82 1.54
N PRO A 37 -7.22 -11.42 2.74
CA PRO A 37 -6.11 -11.83 3.58
C PRO A 37 -5.21 -12.92 2.96
N TYR A 38 -5.73 -13.69 2.01
CA TYR A 38 -4.98 -14.73 1.29
C TYR A 38 -3.91 -14.15 0.34
N LEU A 39 -4.04 -12.88 -0.07
CA LEU A 39 -3.02 -12.19 -0.86
C LEU A 39 -1.89 -11.61 -0.01
N TYR A 40 -2.08 -11.53 1.31
CA TYR A 40 -1.16 -10.87 2.24
C TYR A 40 -0.89 -11.73 3.50
N PRO A 41 -0.47 -13.00 3.35
CA PRO A 41 -0.31 -13.91 4.48
C PRO A 41 0.56 -13.36 5.63
N TYR A 42 1.58 -12.56 5.35
CA TYR A 42 2.44 -12.00 6.39
C TYR A 42 1.79 -10.81 7.11
N LEU A 43 1.13 -9.91 6.40
CA LEU A 43 0.44 -8.76 7.00
C LEU A 43 -0.87 -9.14 7.70
N SER A 44 -1.54 -10.20 7.23
CA SER A 44 -2.75 -10.75 7.83
C SER A 44 -2.47 -11.51 9.12
N SER A 45 -1.31 -12.16 9.24
CA SER A 45 -0.88 -12.80 10.49
C SER A 45 -0.32 -11.81 11.53
N ALA A 46 0.01 -10.58 11.12
CA ALA A 46 0.49 -9.54 12.01
C ALA A 46 -0.65 -8.88 12.82
N THR A 47 -0.31 -8.43 14.04
CA THR A 47 -1.21 -7.58 14.83
C THR A 47 -1.46 -6.25 14.12
N SER A 48 -2.59 -5.59 14.40
CA SER A 48 -2.89 -4.28 13.81
C SER A 48 -1.80 -3.24 14.08
N LEU A 49 -1.21 -3.24 15.29
CA LEU A 49 -0.11 -2.33 15.62
C LEU A 49 1.13 -2.60 14.76
N SER A 50 1.55 -3.87 14.65
CA SER A 50 2.71 -4.25 13.83
C SER A 50 2.48 -3.94 12.36
N ARG A 51 1.31 -4.31 11.82
CA ARG A 51 0.93 -4.03 10.44
C ARG A 51 0.98 -2.53 10.13
N ARG A 52 0.41 -1.67 10.98
CA ARG A 52 0.45 -0.22 10.80
C ARG A 52 1.86 0.36 10.80
N ARG A 53 2.74 -0.18 11.67
CA ARG A 53 4.15 0.23 11.72
C ARG A 53 4.89 -0.14 10.43
N VAL A 54 4.68 -1.37 9.94
CA VAL A 54 5.28 -1.86 8.70
C VAL A 54 4.77 -1.03 7.52
N ILE A 55 3.45 -0.84 7.38
CA ILE A 55 2.87 -0.02 6.30
C ILE A 55 3.49 1.38 6.31
N GLY A 56 3.49 2.06 7.48
CA GLY A 56 4.05 3.40 7.58
C GLY A 56 5.53 3.46 7.21
N SER A 57 6.33 2.50 7.70
CA SER A 57 7.76 2.43 7.40
C SER A 57 8.02 2.23 5.91
N VAL A 58 7.37 1.24 5.29
CA VAL A 58 7.58 0.92 3.87
C VAL A 58 7.10 2.08 2.99
N MET A 59 5.90 2.59 3.22
CA MET A 59 5.36 3.67 2.40
C MET A 59 6.18 4.96 2.51
N ASN A 60 6.69 5.30 3.72
CA ASN A 60 7.58 6.45 3.91
C ASN A 60 8.94 6.31 3.20
N CYS A 61 9.42 5.07 2.99
CA CYS A 61 10.66 4.82 2.25
C CYS A 61 10.48 4.92 0.74
N HIS A 62 9.30 4.57 0.22
CA HIS A 62 9.08 4.42 -1.23
C HIS A 62 8.28 5.57 -1.87
N PHE A 63 7.48 6.30 -1.09
CA PHE A 63 6.55 7.28 -1.64
C PHE A 63 6.58 8.61 -0.89
N SER A 64 6.26 9.68 -1.61
CA SER A 64 6.16 11.00 -1.02
C SER A 64 4.92 11.10 -0.12
N ALA A 65 5.09 11.66 1.07
CA ALA A 65 3.98 12.01 1.94
C ALA A 65 2.98 12.91 1.21
N TRP A 66 1.70 12.59 1.33
CA TRP A 66 0.66 13.46 0.82
C TRP A 66 0.44 14.65 1.77
N GLY A 67 0.37 15.87 1.22
CA GLY A 67 0.15 17.09 2.00
C GLY A 67 1.36 17.47 2.88
N SER A 68 2.47 17.82 2.24
CA SER A 68 3.83 18.11 2.76
C SER A 68 3.97 19.18 3.87
N SER A 69 2.91 19.50 4.62
CA SER A 69 2.93 20.35 5.82
C SER A 69 3.33 19.58 7.09
N LEU A 70 3.30 18.24 7.07
CA LEU A 70 3.62 17.42 8.25
C LEU A 70 5.13 17.36 8.48
N LYS A 71 5.62 18.08 9.50
CA LYS A 71 7.02 18.02 9.97
C LYS A 71 7.39 16.70 10.67
N ASN A 72 6.41 15.84 10.98
CA ASN A 72 6.62 14.59 11.72
C ASN A 72 6.31 13.36 10.84
N PRO A 73 7.32 12.55 10.47
CA PRO A 73 7.15 11.36 9.66
C PRO A 73 6.22 10.30 10.27
N CYS A 74 6.10 10.27 11.60
CA CYS A 74 5.24 9.30 12.31
C CYS A 74 3.74 9.60 12.16
N LEU A 75 3.39 10.81 11.74
CA LEU A 75 2.00 11.23 11.51
C LEU A 75 1.58 11.10 10.04
N ILE A 76 2.52 10.75 9.15
CA ILE A 76 2.19 10.49 7.75
C ILE A 76 1.31 9.24 7.70
N THR A 77 0.11 9.43 7.17
CA THR A 77 -0.88 8.36 7.02
C THR A 77 -1.40 8.26 5.59
N ALA A 78 -0.87 9.06 4.67
CA ALA A 78 -1.21 9.03 3.26
C ALA A 78 -0.01 9.40 2.40
N TRP A 79 0.07 8.78 1.23
CA TRP A 79 1.19 8.91 0.30
C TRP A 79 0.69 9.10 -1.12
N THR A 80 1.40 9.92 -1.88
CA THR A 80 1.19 10.06 -3.32
C THR A 80 2.04 9.03 -4.03
N ILE A 81 1.38 8.12 -4.73
CA ILE A 81 2.03 7.08 -5.52
C ILE A 81 2.24 7.62 -6.94
N ARG A 82 3.51 7.86 -7.30
CA ARG A 82 3.90 8.33 -8.63
C ARG A 82 4.48 7.14 -9.39
N PHE A 83 3.67 6.48 -10.20
CA PHE A 83 4.20 5.54 -11.18
C PHE A 83 4.50 6.30 -12.47
N GLU A 84 5.72 6.17 -12.95
CA GLU A 84 6.08 6.44 -14.35
C GLU A 84 5.93 5.16 -15.19
N TYR A 85 4.94 4.30 -14.93
CA TYR A 85 4.72 3.10 -15.76
C TYR A 85 3.23 2.77 -15.88
N PRO A 86 2.76 2.42 -17.11
CA PRO A 86 1.35 2.23 -17.39
C PRO A 86 0.89 0.82 -16.99
N ALA A 87 -0.27 0.74 -16.34
CA ALA A 87 -1.26 -0.31 -16.56
C ALA A 87 -0.85 -1.80 -16.51
N VAL A 88 0.03 -2.25 -15.60
CA VAL A 88 0.39 -3.68 -15.52
C VAL A 88 -0.68 -4.55 -14.80
N PHE A 89 -1.72 -3.99 -14.20
CA PHE A 89 -2.66 -4.78 -13.37
C PHE A 89 -4.15 -4.66 -13.73
N ARG A 90 -4.52 -4.14 -14.91
CA ARG A 90 -5.92 -4.17 -15.39
C ARG A 90 -6.28 -5.40 -16.25
N GLU A 91 -5.48 -6.45 -16.26
CA GLU A 91 -5.76 -7.66 -17.06
C GLU A 91 -6.49 -8.80 -16.31
N ILE A 92 -7.17 -8.52 -15.18
CA ILE A 92 -8.00 -9.53 -14.49
C ILE A 92 -9.50 -9.19 -14.49
N GLU A 93 -9.97 -8.29 -15.37
CA GLU A 93 -11.41 -8.04 -15.55
C GLU A 93 -11.94 -8.38 -16.96
N HIS A 94 -11.17 -9.07 -17.81
CA HIS A 94 -11.61 -9.48 -19.15
C HIS A 94 -11.45 -10.99 -19.43
N VAL A 95 -11.64 -11.84 -18.41
CA VAL A 95 -11.99 -13.25 -18.63
C VAL A 95 -13.39 -13.46 -18.08
N SER A 96 -14.37 -12.89 -18.78
CA SER A 96 -15.76 -13.32 -18.66
C SER A 96 -15.97 -14.51 -19.59
N CYS A 97 -16.47 -15.60 -19.03
CA CYS A 97 -17.10 -16.71 -19.75
C CYS A 97 -18.20 -16.24 -20.70
#